data_AF-A0A4Q4PZR6-F1
#
_entry.id   AF-A0A4Q4PZR6-F1
#
_cell.length_a   1.000
_cell.length_b   1.000
_cell.length_c   1.000
_cell.angle_alpha   90.00
_cell.angle_beta   90.00
_cell.angle_gamma   90.00
#
_symmetry.space_group_name_H-M   'P 1'
#
loop_
_entity.id
_entity.type
_entity.pdbx_description
1 polymer ?
#
loop_
_entity_poly.entity_id
_entity_poly.type
_entity_poly.pdbx_seq_one_letter_code
_entity_poly.pdbx_strand_id
1 'polypeptide(L)'
;MVLSNKLDRTLRAAQDSSDAESYYEVTDRSSSASVIEADEGGNVISSDDEQPSGSEDDDMQSDVSDDDQVKAQMSKVSFGALAKAQDALSKQQPADRKRKRGDDASKSQEDKLEALRERLRQIKAEKLATGAQPSKKAKTAKSKSKGQDKQKPQKASDDEDSDSDAAPHARSSKHAPAVQSSKRMVSRKRNVVEVKKPVFRDPRFDNASGPPPDEFVTGKRYSFLNDYRTSEISELRQTIKKTKNEDEKERLKKKLLSMESQQKARENKEKLQEVAREHKKKEKELVKEGKQPFFLKKSEQKKIALVNRFENMKSKQRDKVIERRRKKVTAKERRNMPDERRTAQ
;
A
#
# COMPACT_ATOMS: atom_id res chain seq x y z
N MET A 1 33.46 -13.75 -58.52
CA MET A 1 33.99 -12.42 -58.13
C MET A 1 34.18 -12.41 -56.63
N VAL A 2 35.45 -12.39 -56.21
CA VAL A 2 35.90 -12.50 -54.81
C VAL A 2 36.20 -11.08 -54.33
N LEU A 3 35.60 -10.64 -53.22
CA LEU A 3 36.02 -9.44 -52.51
C LEU A 3 36.13 -9.76 -51.01
N SER A 4 37.31 -10.28 -50.66
CA SER A 4 37.82 -10.36 -49.30
C SER A 4 38.52 -9.04 -48.95
N ASN A 5 37.91 -8.21 -48.09
CA ASN A 5 38.62 -7.12 -47.42
C ASN A 5 38.47 -7.30 -45.91
N LYS A 6 39.54 -7.77 -45.28
CA LYS A 6 39.75 -7.76 -43.83
C LYS A 6 40.06 -6.32 -43.43
N LEU A 7 39.27 -5.73 -42.54
CA LEU A 7 39.61 -4.47 -41.87
C LEU A 7 39.86 -4.78 -40.40
N ASP A 8 41.14 -4.82 -40.03
CA ASP A 8 41.58 -4.80 -38.64
C ASP A 8 41.28 -3.40 -38.07
N ARG A 9 40.21 -3.27 -37.28
CA ARG A 9 39.97 -2.07 -36.46
C ARG A 9 40.39 -2.37 -35.03
N THR A 10 41.62 -1.98 -34.70
CA THR A 10 42.07 -1.79 -33.32
C THR A 10 41.40 -0.53 -32.75
N LEU A 11 40.28 -0.69 -32.03
CA LEU A 11 39.71 0.37 -31.21
C LEU A 11 40.30 0.28 -29.80
N ARG A 12 41.24 1.19 -29.51
CA ARG A 12 41.67 1.54 -28.15
C ARG A 12 40.46 2.18 -27.44
N ALA A 13 40.13 1.72 -26.24
CA ALA A 13 39.13 2.37 -25.40
C ALA A 13 39.70 3.70 -24.87
N ALA A 14 39.17 4.82 -25.37
CA ALA A 14 39.36 6.11 -24.72
C ALA A 14 38.48 6.13 -23.45
N GLN A 15 39.11 6.38 -22.30
CA GLN A 15 38.40 6.83 -21.11
C GLN A 15 37.90 8.24 -21.42
N ASP A 16 36.58 8.40 -21.55
CA ASP A 16 35.97 9.72 -21.56
C ASP A 16 34.85 9.75 -20.51
N SER A 17 35.13 10.55 -19.50
CA SER A 17 34.23 11.34 -18.68
C SER A 17 32.75 11.28 -19.10
N SER A 18 31.94 10.45 -18.43
CA SER A 18 30.49 10.65 -18.42
C SER A 18 30.11 11.47 -17.19
N ASP A 19 29.93 12.76 -17.44
CA ASP A 19 29.06 13.65 -16.69
C ASP A 19 27.70 12.97 -16.50
N ALA A 20 27.43 12.55 -15.26
CA ALA A 20 26.15 11.99 -14.86
C ALA A 20 25.60 12.86 -13.73
N GLU A 21 25.06 14.01 -14.10
CA GLU A 21 24.14 14.78 -13.26
C GLU A 21 22.94 13.90 -12.89
N SER A 22 23.06 13.13 -11.81
CA SER A 22 21.91 12.49 -11.18
C SER A 22 21.14 13.56 -10.40
N TYR A 23 20.17 14.20 -11.06
CA TYR A 23 19.17 15.05 -10.43
C TYR A 23 18.35 14.21 -9.43
N TYR A 24 18.77 14.20 -8.16
CA TYR A 24 18.00 13.60 -7.08
C TYR A 24 16.87 14.55 -6.69
N GLU A 25 15.67 14.28 -7.21
CA GLU A 25 14.43 14.84 -6.66
C GLU A 25 14.29 14.43 -5.19
N VAL A 26 14.39 15.42 -4.32
CA VAL A 26 14.08 15.31 -2.89
C VAL A 26 12.58 15.04 -2.75
N THR A 27 12.19 13.77 -2.78
CA THR A 27 10.86 13.38 -2.31
C THR A 27 10.84 13.43 -0.79
N ASP A 28 10.16 14.44 -0.24
CA ASP A 28 9.85 14.65 1.19
C ASP A 28 8.89 13.57 1.78
N ARG A 29 9.07 12.31 1.37
CA ARG A 29 8.20 11.18 1.74
C ARG A 29 8.67 10.38 2.94
N SER A 30 9.73 10.80 3.64
CA SER A 30 10.22 10.11 4.83
C SER A 30 10.32 11.01 6.07
N SER A 31 9.22 11.69 6.38
CA SER A 31 8.92 12.17 7.74
C SER A 31 8.31 11.06 8.60
N SER A 32 8.79 9.81 8.51
CA SER A 32 8.60 8.85 9.60
C SER A 32 9.65 9.19 10.66
N ALA A 33 9.27 10.05 11.61
CA ALA A 33 10.08 10.33 12.78
C ALA A 33 10.49 8.99 13.43
N SER A 34 11.75 8.57 13.25
CA SER A 34 12.33 7.46 13.99
C SER A 34 12.40 7.90 15.45
N VAL A 35 11.35 7.58 16.19
CA VAL A 35 11.26 7.72 17.64
C VAL A 35 12.23 6.70 18.20
N ILE A 36 13.36 7.17 18.72
CA ILE A 36 14.28 6.32 19.48
C ILE A 36 13.67 6.22 20.88
N GLU A 37 13.10 5.06 21.16
CA GLU A 37 12.54 4.69 22.47
C GLU A 37 13.68 4.39 23.44
N ALA A 38 14.05 5.38 24.27
CA ALA A 38 14.84 5.12 25.48
C ALA A 38 13.92 4.60 26.58
N ASP A 39 14.29 3.47 27.20
CA ASP A 39 13.61 2.95 28.37
C ASP A 39 13.93 3.75 29.64
N GLU A 40 13.17 3.49 30.72
CA GLU A 40 13.35 4.12 32.04
C GLU A 40 14.65 3.71 32.77
N GLY A 41 15.45 2.81 32.18
CA GLY A 41 16.82 2.44 32.56
C GLY A 41 17.91 3.05 31.66
N GLY A 42 17.55 3.81 30.61
CA GLY A 42 18.48 4.36 29.63
C GLY A 42 18.93 3.40 28.52
N ASN A 43 18.39 2.17 28.47
CA ASN A 43 18.65 1.21 27.42
C ASN A 43 17.71 1.48 26.22
N VAL A 44 18.30 1.60 25.03
CA VAL A 44 17.59 1.70 23.75
C VAL A 44 17.78 0.36 23.06
N ILE A 45 16.72 -0.42 22.89
CA ILE A 45 16.77 -1.66 22.10
C ILE A 45 16.94 -1.25 20.64
N SER A 46 18.19 -1.27 20.20
CA SER A 46 18.59 -1.26 18.79
C SER A 46 19.12 -2.66 18.52
N SER A 47 18.52 -3.34 17.53
CA SER A 47 18.94 -4.66 17.03
C SER A 47 20.20 -4.54 16.17
N ASP A 48 21.24 -3.90 16.71
CA ASP A 48 22.50 -3.62 16.03
C ASP A 48 23.59 -3.49 17.09
N ASP A 49 23.98 -4.63 17.65
CA ASP A 49 25.17 -4.78 18.49
C ASP A 49 26.07 -5.78 17.76
N GLU A 50 26.80 -5.30 16.75
CA GLU A 50 27.88 -6.05 16.12
C GLU A 50 29.15 -5.84 16.94
N GLN A 51 29.57 -6.89 17.64
CA GLN A 51 30.96 -7.08 18.05
C GLN A 51 31.70 -7.82 16.93
N PRO A 52 32.90 -7.40 16.52
CA PRO A 52 33.69 -8.12 15.53
C PRO A 52 34.52 -9.22 16.22
N SER A 53 34.26 -10.48 15.89
CA SER A 53 35.17 -11.60 16.17
C SER A 53 35.42 -12.41 14.90
N GLY A 54 36.70 -12.62 14.60
CA GLY A 54 37.24 -13.11 13.35
C GLY A 54 36.92 -14.57 13.00
N SER A 55 37.00 -14.79 11.68
CA SER A 55 37.45 -15.98 10.93
C SER A 55 37.24 -17.36 11.53
N GLU A 56 36.46 -18.18 10.83
CA GLU A 56 36.89 -19.50 10.35
C GLU A 56 35.99 -19.91 9.16
N ASP A 57 36.62 -20.40 8.11
CA ASP A 57 36.01 -20.95 6.89
C ASP A 57 35.11 -22.15 7.23
N ASP A 58 33.91 -22.20 6.66
CA ASP A 58 33.15 -23.44 6.55
C ASP A 58 32.30 -23.47 5.27
N ASP A 59 32.46 -24.56 4.53
CA ASP A 59 31.91 -24.84 3.20
C ASP A 59 30.37 -24.84 3.19
N MET A 60 29.78 -23.91 2.44
CA MET A 60 28.34 -23.89 2.14
C MET A 60 27.98 -24.96 1.10
N GLN A 61 27.56 -26.14 1.58
CA GLN A 61 26.82 -27.11 0.76
C GLN A 61 25.44 -26.53 0.44
N SER A 62 25.21 -26.23 -0.85
CA SER A 62 23.94 -25.73 -1.36
C SER A 62 22.85 -26.80 -1.27
N ASP A 63 21.86 -26.55 -0.42
CA ASP A 63 20.59 -27.29 -0.36
C ASP A 63 19.76 -26.93 -1.60
N VAL A 64 19.83 -27.79 -2.63
CA VAL A 64 19.11 -27.61 -3.89
C VAL A 64 17.65 -27.94 -3.62
N SER A 65 16.81 -26.89 -3.57
CA SER A 65 15.37 -27.03 -3.33
C SER A 65 14.72 -27.94 -4.38
N ASP A 66 13.86 -28.86 -3.93
CA ASP A 66 13.11 -29.83 -4.76
C ASP A 66 12.39 -29.20 -5.97
N ASP A 67 12.07 -27.91 -5.90
CA ASP A 67 11.46 -27.13 -6.99
C ASP A 67 12.34 -27.01 -8.24
N ASP A 68 13.66 -26.92 -8.08
CA ASP A 68 14.58 -26.83 -9.22
C ASP A 68 14.69 -28.18 -9.95
N GLN A 69 14.54 -29.29 -9.23
CA GLN A 69 14.51 -30.63 -9.81
C GLN A 69 13.22 -30.89 -10.59
N VAL A 70 12.07 -30.43 -10.09
CA VAL A 70 10.79 -30.51 -10.82
C VAL A 70 10.82 -29.63 -12.06
N LYS A 71 11.38 -28.42 -11.97
CA LYS A 71 11.50 -27.51 -13.11
C LYS A 71 12.45 -28.04 -14.19
N ALA A 72 13.53 -28.73 -13.78
CA ALA A 72 14.44 -29.44 -14.69
C ALA A 72 13.83 -30.70 -15.32
N GLN A 73 12.83 -31.32 -14.68
CA GLN A 73 12.05 -32.41 -15.29
C GLN A 73 11.00 -31.87 -16.28
N MET A 74 10.38 -30.74 -15.96
CA MET A 74 9.40 -30.07 -16.83
C MET A 74 10.02 -29.44 -18.09
N SER A 75 11.32 -29.11 -18.07
CA SER A 75 12.05 -28.66 -19.26
C SER A 75 12.46 -29.80 -20.20
N LYS A 76 12.45 -31.06 -19.73
CA LYS A 76 12.76 -32.26 -20.53
C LYS A 76 11.53 -32.81 -21.26
N VAL A 77 10.31 -32.46 -20.86
CA VAL A 77 9.10 -32.86 -21.58
C VAL A 77 8.83 -31.92 -22.75
N SER A 78 8.73 -32.48 -23.94
CA SER A 78 8.41 -31.69 -25.13
C SER A 78 6.96 -31.20 -25.07
N PHE A 79 6.70 -30.01 -25.62
CA PHE A 79 5.36 -29.40 -25.65
C PHE A 79 4.29 -30.32 -26.25
N GLY A 80 4.67 -31.18 -27.22
CA GLY A 80 3.77 -32.17 -27.81
C GLY A 80 3.36 -33.31 -26.86
N ALA A 81 4.24 -33.72 -25.94
CA ALA A 81 3.92 -34.70 -24.90
C ALA A 81 2.93 -34.11 -23.87
N LEU A 82 3.11 -32.84 -23.54
CA LEU A 82 2.22 -32.08 -22.64
C LEU A 82 0.82 -31.91 -23.25
N ALA A 83 0.73 -31.58 -24.55
CA ALA A 83 -0.54 -31.50 -25.27
C ALA A 83 -1.27 -32.86 -25.32
N LYS A 84 -0.54 -33.97 -25.58
CA LYS A 84 -1.11 -35.33 -25.53
C LYS A 84 -1.63 -35.71 -24.14
N ALA A 85 -0.92 -35.34 -23.08
CA ALA A 85 -1.35 -35.60 -21.71
C ALA A 85 -2.63 -34.83 -21.36
N GLN A 86 -2.74 -33.58 -21.81
CA GLN A 86 -3.94 -32.75 -21.61
C GLN A 86 -5.17 -33.31 -22.34
N ASP A 87 -4.99 -33.81 -23.57
CA ASP A 87 -6.07 -34.47 -24.33
C ASP A 87 -6.46 -35.83 -23.74
N ALA A 88 -5.53 -36.58 -23.16
CA ALA A 88 -5.84 -37.83 -22.48
C ALA A 88 -6.68 -37.60 -21.20
N LEU A 89 -6.36 -36.54 -20.44
CA LEU A 89 -7.09 -36.16 -19.23
C LEU A 89 -8.50 -35.63 -19.53
N SER A 90 -8.68 -34.91 -20.64
CA SER A 90 -10.01 -34.45 -21.06
C SER A 90 -10.92 -35.60 -21.51
N LYS A 91 -10.34 -36.69 -22.02
CA LYS A 91 -11.07 -37.89 -22.48
C LYS A 91 -11.46 -38.85 -21.37
N GLN A 92 -10.82 -38.77 -20.19
CA GLN A 92 -11.10 -39.64 -19.04
C GLN A 92 -12.12 -39.07 -18.03
N GLN A 93 -12.71 -37.90 -18.30
CA GLN A 93 -13.85 -37.41 -17.53
C GLN A 93 -15.15 -38.07 -18.08
N PRO A 94 -15.85 -38.92 -17.31
CA PRO A 94 -17.08 -39.56 -17.79
C PRO A 94 -18.18 -38.50 -17.99
N ALA A 95 -18.79 -38.55 -19.17
CA ALA A 95 -19.93 -37.75 -19.56
C ALA A 95 -21.21 -38.22 -18.85
N ASP A 96 -21.33 -37.95 -17.56
CA ASP A 96 -22.61 -38.04 -16.86
C ASP A 96 -23.40 -36.75 -17.01
N ARG A 97 -24.65 -36.92 -17.46
CA ARG A 97 -25.72 -35.91 -17.67
C ARG A 97 -25.85 -35.31 -19.08
N LYS A 98 -26.00 -36.18 -20.09
CA LYS A 98 -26.85 -35.83 -21.25
C LYS A 98 -28.33 -36.03 -20.88
N ARG A 99 -29.01 -34.95 -20.50
CA ARG A 99 -30.49 -34.90 -20.50
C ARG A 99 -30.96 -34.80 -21.95
N LYS A 100 -31.82 -35.75 -22.34
CA LYS A 100 -32.63 -35.76 -23.57
C LYS A 100 -33.53 -34.53 -23.57
N ARG A 101 -33.14 -33.46 -24.29
CA ARG A 101 -33.99 -32.29 -24.51
C ARG A 101 -34.76 -32.53 -25.81
N GLY A 102 -36.07 -32.74 -25.67
CA GLY A 102 -36.98 -33.06 -26.77
C GLY A 102 -37.05 -31.96 -27.83
N ASP A 103 -37.18 -32.41 -29.07
CA ASP A 103 -37.12 -31.63 -30.32
C ASP A 103 -38.45 -30.94 -30.66
N ASP A 104 -39.49 -31.05 -29.81
CA ASP A 104 -40.80 -30.44 -30.05
C ASP A 104 -40.93 -28.98 -29.57
N ALA A 105 -39.95 -28.48 -28.80
CA ALA A 105 -39.99 -27.11 -28.27
C ALA A 105 -39.40 -26.06 -29.24
N SER A 106 -38.62 -26.48 -30.24
CA SER A 106 -37.93 -25.58 -31.18
C SER A 106 -38.91 -24.97 -32.20
N LYS A 107 -39.78 -25.79 -32.80
CA LYS A 107 -40.76 -25.37 -33.81
C LYS A 107 -41.73 -24.31 -33.28
N SER A 108 -42.27 -24.50 -32.07
CA SER A 108 -43.19 -23.52 -31.45
C SER A 108 -42.51 -22.20 -31.00
N GLN A 109 -41.19 -22.17 -30.88
CA GLN A 109 -40.43 -20.94 -30.65
C GLN A 109 -40.10 -20.22 -31.95
N GLU A 110 -39.88 -20.98 -33.03
CA GLU A 110 -39.63 -20.45 -34.37
C GLU A 110 -40.86 -19.73 -34.92
N ASP A 111 -42.05 -20.32 -34.82
CA ASP A 111 -43.32 -19.68 -35.23
C ASP A 111 -43.56 -18.35 -34.49
N LYS A 112 -43.20 -18.29 -33.20
CA LYS A 112 -43.32 -17.06 -32.39
C LYS A 112 -42.33 -15.99 -32.82
N LEU A 113 -41.13 -16.39 -33.25
CA LEU A 113 -40.11 -15.47 -33.76
C LEU A 113 -40.47 -14.95 -35.15
N GLU A 114 -41.09 -15.77 -35.99
CA GLU A 114 -41.60 -15.35 -37.29
C GLU A 114 -42.74 -14.34 -37.15
N ALA A 115 -43.72 -14.59 -36.28
CA ALA A 115 -44.78 -13.63 -35.99
C ALA A 115 -44.24 -12.28 -35.47
N LEU A 116 -43.16 -12.30 -34.67
CA LEU A 116 -42.52 -11.09 -34.16
C LEU A 116 -41.77 -10.33 -35.27
N ARG A 117 -41.11 -11.05 -36.19
CA ARG A 117 -40.45 -10.47 -37.38
C ARG A 117 -41.46 -9.82 -38.33
N GLU A 118 -42.60 -10.46 -38.56
CA GLU A 118 -43.67 -9.90 -39.39
C GLU A 118 -44.25 -8.64 -38.76
N ARG A 119 -44.52 -8.65 -37.45
CA ARG A 119 -45.01 -7.47 -36.72
C ARG A 119 -44.02 -6.31 -36.78
N LEU A 120 -42.72 -6.58 -36.68
CA LEU A 120 -41.69 -5.53 -36.83
C LEU A 120 -41.60 -5.00 -38.27
N ARG A 121 -41.84 -5.84 -39.29
CA ARG A 121 -41.96 -5.38 -40.68
C ARG A 121 -43.17 -4.47 -40.86
N GLN A 122 -44.32 -4.80 -40.28
CA GLN A 122 -45.52 -3.95 -40.31
C GLN A 122 -45.27 -2.61 -39.62
N ILE A 123 -44.72 -2.59 -38.40
CA ILE A 123 -44.38 -1.34 -37.70
C ILE A 123 -43.37 -0.50 -38.49
N LYS A 124 -42.43 -1.15 -39.19
CA LYS A 124 -41.47 -0.43 -40.05
C LYS A 124 -42.14 0.15 -41.28
N ALA A 125 -43.06 -0.57 -41.91
CA ALA A 125 -43.86 -0.07 -43.04
C ALA A 125 -44.77 1.08 -42.61
N GLU A 126 -45.45 0.97 -41.47
CA GLU A 126 -46.26 2.05 -40.89
C GLU A 126 -45.41 3.28 -40.55
N LYS A 127 -44.21 3.11 -39.98
CA LYS A 127 -43.29 4.22 -39.70
C LYS A 127 -42.74 4.89 -40.97
N LEU A 128 -42.55 4.13 -42.05
CA LEU A 128 -42.18 4.68 -43.35
C LEU A 128 -43.36 5.43 -44.00
N ALA A 129 -44.58 4.92 -43.87
CA ALA A 129 -45.79 5.58 -44.37
C ALA A 129 -46.15 6.84 -43.57
N THR A 130 -45.84 6.89 -42.28
CA THR A 130 -46.18 8.02 -41.38
C THR A 130 -45.06 9.06 -41.21
N GLY A 131 -43.90 8.88 -41.87
CA GLY A 131 -42.90 9.94 -42.08
C GLY A 131 -42.30 10.62 -40.83
N ALA A 132 -42.45 10.06 -39.63
CA ALA A 132 -42.09 10.76 -38.38
C ALA A 132 -40.61 10.59 -37.99
N GLN A 133 -39.82 11.68 -38.08
CA GLN A 133 -38.43 11.78 -37.59
C GLN A 133 -38.38 12.15 -36.08
N PRO A 134 -37.49 11.56 -35.25
CA PRO A 134 -37.44 11.84 -33.82
C PRO A 134 -36.60 13.09 -33.48
N SER A 135 -37.26 14.10 -32.91
CA SER A 135 -36.63 15.31 -32.36
C SER A 135 -35.81 15.03 -31.09
N LYS A 136 -34.55 15.48 -31.07
CA LYS A 136 -33.64 15.40 -29.91
C LYS A 136 -34.03 16.42 -28.82
N LYS A 137 -34.30 15.99 -27.59
CA LYS A 137 -34.35 16.86 -26.40
C LYS A 137 -32.98 16.89 -25.71
N ALA A 138 -32.40 18.09 -25.61
CA ALA A 138 -31.21 18.39 -24.83
C ALA A 138 -31.53 18.43 -23.32
N LYS A 139 -30.64 17.88 -22.49
CA LYS A 139 -30.67 18.02 -21.03
C LYS A 139 -29.76 19.15 -20.59
N THR A 140 -30.33 20.11 -19.86
CA THR A 140 -29.67 21.24 -19.20
C THR A 140 -28.95 20.77 -17.93
N ALA A 141 -27.68 21.16 -17.79
CA ALA A 141 -26.90 20.98 -16.57
C ALA A 141 -26.89 22.29 -15.77
N LYS A 142 -27.18 22.16 -14.48
CA LYS A 142 -27.37 23.24 -13.50
C LYS A 142 -26.01 23.66 -12.94
N SER A 143 -25.58 24.89 -13.21
CA SER A 143 -24.40 25.51 -12.61
C SER A 143 -24.71 26.00 -11.20
N LYS A 144 -23.82 25.72 -10.24
CA LYS A 144 -23.75 26.39 -8.95
C LYS A 144 -22.73 27.51 -9.02
N SER A 145 -23.14 28.69 -8.59
CA SER A 145 -22.35 29.90 -8.44
C SER A 145 -21.38 29.79 -7.25
N LYS A 146 -20.16 30.29 -7.46
CA LYS A 146 -19.36 30.93 -6.41
C LYS A 146 -18.40 31.91 -7.08
N GLY A 147 -18.59 33.20 -6.80
CA GLY A 147 -17.65 34.25 -7.19
C GLY A 147 -16.42 34.24 -6.28
N GLN A 148 -15.25 34.55 -6.82
CA GLN A 148 -14.67 35.87 -6.64
C GLN A 148 -13.44 36.05 -7.56
N ASP A 149 -13.39 37.27 -8.04
CA ASP A 149 -12.42 37.95 -8.90
C ASP A 149 -10.96 37.82 -8.45
N LYS A 150 -10.06 37.64 -9.42
CA LYS A 150 -8.65 38.10 -9.41
C LYS A 150 -8.01 37.82 -10.78
N GLN A 151 -7.79 38.91 -11.51
CA GLN A 151 -6.99 38.97 -12.74
C GLN A 151 -5.50 38.62 -12.46
N LYS A 152 -4.91 37.75 -13.28
CA LYS A 152 -3.45 37.66 -13.49
C LYS A 152 -3.19 37.23 -14.95
N PRO A 153 -2.12 37.71 -15.61
CA PRO A 153 -1.99 37.65 -17.06
C PRO A 153 -1.40 36.32 -17.53
N GLN A 154 -1.70 36.02 -18.79
CA GLN A 154 -1.22 34.87 -19.55
C GLN A 154 0.31 34.87 -19.62
N LYS A 155 0.94 33.83 -19.09
CA LYS A 155 2.22 33.31 -19.58
C LYS A 155 1.97 31.88 -20.01
N ALA A 156 2.13 31.63 -21.31
CA ALA A 156 2.34 30.30 -21.84
C ALA A 156 3.70 29.81 -21.34
N SER A 157 3.67 28.77 -20.53
CA SER A 157 4.80 27.87 -20.30
C SER A 157 4.23 26.47 -20.45
N ASP A 158 4.46 25.90 -21.63
CA ASP A 158 4.47 24.46 -21.85
C ASP A 158 5.58 23.90 -20.96
N ASP A 159 5.23 23.24 -19.86
CA ASP A 159 6.09 22.30 -19.11
C ASP A 159 5.30 21.80 -17.89
N GLU A 160 4.65 20.65 -17.97
CA GLU A 160 4.19 19.88 -16.80
C GLU A 160 4.02 18.40 -17.20
N ASP A 161 5.13 17.67 -17.31
CA ASP A 161 5.14 16.21 -17.13
C ASP A 161 4.97 15.91 -15.63
N SER A 162 3.74 16.08 -15.14
CA SER A 162 3.38 15.70 -13.78
C SER A 162 3.01 14.21 -13.74
N ASP A 163 3.99 13.39 -13.36
CA ASP A 163 3.88 11.94 -13.07
C ASP A 163 3.01 11.71 -11.81
N SER A 164 1.73 12.07 -11.92
CA SER A 164 0.72 11.81 -10.90
C SER A 164 -0.36 10.90 -11.48
N ASP A 165 -0.86 10.02 -10.62
CA ASP A 165 -2.03 9.14 -10.80
C ASP A 165 -3.33 9.98 -10.94
N ALA A 166 -3.24 11.07 -11.70
CA ALA A 166 -4.29 12.00 -12.01
C ALA A 166 -5.19 11.39 -13.08
N ALA A 167 -6.49 11.69 -12.94
CA ALA A 167 -7.49 11.30 -13.93
C ALA A 167 -7.01 11.76 -15.33
N PRO A 168 -7.18 10.91 -16.37
CA PRO A 168 -6.73 11.25 -17.71
C PRO A 168 -7.29 12.62 -18.11
N HIS A 169 -6.46 13.45 -18.75
CA HIS A 169 -6.86 14.76 -19.21
C HIS A 169 -8.17 14.65 -20.00
N ALA A 170 -9.16 15.47 -19.63
CA ALA A 170 -10.45 15.44 -20.27
C ALA A 170 -10.29 15.80 -21.77
N ARG A 171 -10.96 15.04 -22.63
CA ARG A 171 -10.93 15.25 -24.09
C ARG A 171 -11.34 16.70 -24.39
N SER A 172 -10.63 17.37 -25.30
CA SER A 172 -10.96 18.74 -25.73
C SER A 172 -12.34 18.85 -26.39
N SER A 173 -12.84 17.77 -27.00
CA SER A 173 -14.21 17.66 -27.50
C SER A 173 -14.73 16.23 -27.44
N LYS A 174 -16.05 16.04 -27.62
CA LYS A 174 -16.71 14.72 -27.54
C LYS A 174 -16.26 13.73 -28.62
N HIS A 175 -15.67 14.23 -29.70
CA HIS A 175 -15.18 13.43 -30.83
C HIS A 175 -13.64 13.38 -30.93
N ALA A 176 -12.89 14.22 -30.21
CA ALA A 176 -11.43 14.24 -30.25
C ALA A 176 -10.82 13.04 -29.49
N PRO A 177 -9.79 12.33 -29.95
CA PRO A 177 -9.17 11.23 -29.19
C PRO A 177 -8.62 11.66 -27.83
N ALA A 178 -8.44 10.72 -26.89
CA ALA A 178 -7.83 10.96 -25.59
C ALA A 178 -6.40 10.42 -25.55
N VAL A 179 -5.45 11.19 -25.03
CA VAL A 179 -4.06 10.73 -24.82
C VAL A 179 -4.00 9.86 -23.56
N GLN A 180 -3.31 8.73 -23.62
CA GLN A 180 -3.04 7.83 -22.49
C GLN A 180 -1.55 7.48 -22.46
N SER A 181 -0.99 7.32 -21.26
CA SER A 181 0.42 6.93 -21.08
C SER A 181 0.69 5.52 -21.63
N SER A 182 1.79 5.36 -22.36
CA SER A 182 2.25 4.08 -22.91
C SER A 182 2.65 3.07 -21.82
N LYS A 183 2.97 3.54 -20.61
CA LYS A 183 3.27 2.70 -19.44
C LYS A 183 2.05 1.91 -18.95
N ARG A 184 0.84 2.35 -19.30
CA ARG A 184 -0.41 1.70 -18.89
C ARG A 184 -0.77 0.57 -19.84
N MET A 185 -0.48 -0.66 -19.44
CA MET A 185 -0.79 -1.86 -20.21
C MET A 185 -2.30 -1.99 -20.50
N VAL A 186 -2.66 -2.16 -21.78
CA VAL A 186 -4.04 -2.41 -22.21
C VAL A 186 -4.42 -3.85 -21.92
N SER A 187 -5.59 -4.09 -21.31
CA SER A 187 -6.07 -5.45 -21.05
C SER A 187 -6.42 -6.17 -22.36
N ARG A 188 -5.88 -7.38 -22.58
CA ARG A 188 -6.18 -8.22 -23.77
C ARG A 188 -7.64 -8.70 -23.83
N LYS A 189 -8.34 -8.73 -22.69
CA LYS A 189 -9.74 -9.17 -22.59
C LYS A 189 -10.67 -7.96 -22.68
N ARG A 190 -11.68 -8.04 -23.55
CA ARG A 190 -12.73 -7.02 -23.64
C ARG A 190 -13.73 -7.22 -22.50
N ASN A 191 -13.87 -6.23 -21.62
CA ASN A 191 -14.95 -6.22 -20.62
C ASN A 191 -16.27 -5.88 -21.30
N VAL A 192 -17.05 -6.89 -21.67
CA VAL A 192 -18.34 -6.72 -22.35
C VAL A 192 -19.48 -6.44 -21.36
N VAL A 193 -19.37 -6.96 -20.13
CA VAL A 193 -20.34 -6.76 -19.05
C VAL A 193 -19.58 -6.49 -17.75
N GLU A 194 -19.91 -5.39 -17.08
CA GLU A 194 -19.41 -5.11 -15.73
C GLU A 194 -20.10 -6.03 -14.72
N VAL A 195 -19.55 -7.22 -14.49
CA VAL A 195 -20.04 -8.12 -13.45
C VAL A 195 -19.47 -7.67 -12.11
N LYS A 196 -20.33 -7.20 -11.20
CA LYS A 196 -19.96 -6.96 -9.81
C LYS A 196 -19.55 -8.28 -9.17
N LYS A 197 -18.28 -8.42 -8.81
CA LYS A 197 -17.78 -9.61 -8.12
C LYS A 197 -18.51 -9.72 -6.76
N PRO A 198 -19.10 -10.88 -6.41
CA PRO A 198 -19.68 -11.07 -5.09
C PRO A 198 -18.55 -10.99 -4.06
N VAL A 199 -18.70 -10.11 -3.06
CA VAL A 199 -17.80 -10.01 -1.93
C VAL A 199 -18.40 -10.84 -0.81
N PHE A 200 -17.72 -11.92 -0.42
CA PHE A 200 -18.11 -12.69 0.77
C PHE A 200 -17.97 -11.79 2.00
N ARG A 201 -19.07 -11.57 2.72
CA ARG A 201 -19.09 -10.76 3.94
C ARG A 201 -19.16 -11.68 5.15
N ASP A 202 -18.13 -11.65 5.99
CA ASP A 202 -18.16 -12.29 7.30
C ASP A 202 -18.92 -11.36 8.25
N PRO A 203 -20.04 -11.77 8.85
CA PRO A 203 -20.86 -10.91 9.71
C PRO A 203 -20.09 -10.36 10.92
N ARG A 204 -19.02 -11.02 11.36
CA ARG A 204 -18.15 -10.52 12.44
C ARG A 204 -17.34 -9.29 12.03
N PHE A 205 -17.05 -9.18 10.74
CA PHE A 205 -16.23 -8.12 10.16
C PHE A 205 -17.03 -7.24 9.19
N ASP A 206 -18.34 -7.49 9.06
CA ASP A 206 -19.22 -6.69 8.21
C ASP A 206 -19.72 -5.47 8.97
N ASN A 207 -19.54 -4.30 8.36
CA ASN A 207 -20.01 -3.02 8.90
C ASN A 207 -21.56 -2.94 8.97
N ALA A 208 -22.26 -3.93 8.38
CA ALA A 208 -23.71 -4.07 8.49
C ALA A 208 -24.19 -4.27 9.95
N SER A 209 -23.35 -4.83 10.83
CA SER A 209 -23.67 -4.97 12.27
C SER A 209 -23.52 -3.66 13.07
N GLY A 210 -23.14 -2.57 12.42
CA GLY A 210 -22.91 -1.25 13.02
C GLY A 210 -21.43 -0.83 12.97
N PRO A 211 -21.12 0.43 13.35
CA PRO A 211 -19.75 0.89 13.42
C PRO A 211 -18.92 0.08 14.41
N PRO A 212 -17.61 -0.11 14.16
CA PRO A 212 -16.74 -0.76 15.12
C PRO A 212 -16.80 -0.01 16.46
N PRO A 213 -16.75 -0.73 17.59
CA PRO A 213 -16.83 -0.09 18.90
C PRO A 213 -15.63 0.83 19.11
N ASP A 214 -15.87 1.98 19.73
CA ASP A 214 -14.82 2.97 20.04
C ASP A 214 -13.68 2.31 20.84
N GLU A 215 -12.43 2.58 20.43
CA GLU A 215 -11.22 2.03 21.05
C GLU A 215 -11.17 2.31 22.55
N PHE A 216 -11.72 3.45 22.98
CA PHE A 216 -11.78 3.80 24.39
C PHE A 216 -12.78 2.94 25.17
N VAL A 217 -13.95 2.66 24.58
CA VAL A 217 -14.99 1.85 25.21
C VAL A 217 -14.52 0.40 25.30
N THR A 218 -13.90 -0.13 24.25
CA THR A 218 -13.31 -1.47 24.28
C THR A 218 -12.16 -1.55 25.27
N GLY A 219 -11.23 -0.57 25.26
CA GLY A 219 -10.14 -0.51 26.22
C GLY A 219 -10.61 -0.50 27.69
N LYS A 220 -11.70 0.21 27.98
CA LYS A 220 -12.33 0.21 29.31
C LYS A 220 -13.00 -1.11 29.66
N ARG A 221 -13.80 -1.67 28.76
CA ARG A 221 -14.51 -2.95 28.99
C ARG A 221 -13.54 -4.12 29.19
N TYR A 222 -12.39 -4.05 28.54
CA TYR A 222 -11.35 -5.07 28.59
C TYR A 222 -10.08 -4.58 29.30
N SER A 223 -10.23 -3.74 30.33
CA SER A 223 -9.08 -3.19 31.08
C SER A 223 -8.26 -4.27 31.79
N PHE A 224 -8.92 -5.34 32.23
CA PHE A 224 -8.31 -6.51 32.87
C PHE A 224 -7.23 -7.19 32.01
N LEU A 225 -7.27 -7.00 30.67
CA LEU A 225 -6.23 -7.52 29.79
C LEU A 225 -4.87 -6.90 30.09
N ASN A 226 -4.82 -5.69 30.65
CA ASN A 226 -3.57 -5.08 31.07
C ASN A 226 -2.96 -5.84 32.25
N ASP A 227 -3.79 -6.26 33.21
CA ASP A 227 -3.35 -7.03 34.38
C ASP A 227 -2.80 -8.41 33.98
N TYR A 228 -3.45 -9.08 33.02
CA TYR A 228 -2.93 -10.34 32.48
C TYR A 228 -1.61 -10.19 31.74
N ARG A 229 -1.39 -9.06 31.05
CA ARG A 229 -0.14 -8.82 30.34
C ARG A 229 1.00 -8.53 31.30
N THR A 230 0.74 -7.79 32.38
CA THR A 230 1.74 -7.52 33.41
C THR A 230 2.11 -8.80 34.14
N SER A 231 1.13 -9.67 34.44
CA SER A 231 1.40 -10.99 35.01
C SER A 231 2.21 -11.85 34.05
N GLU A 232 1.86 -11.92 32.75
CA GLU A 232 2.61 -12.70 31.74
C GLU A 232 4.06 -12.21 31.60
N ILE A 233 4.30 -10.90 31.63
CA ILE A 233 5.67 -10.34 31.63
C ILE A 233 6.42 -10.77 32.89
N SER A 234 5.78 -10.74 34.06
CA SER A 234 6.39 -11.19 35.31
C SER A 234 6.73 -12.68 35.29
N GLU A 235 5.85 -13.51 34.72
CA GLU A 235 6.06 -14.95 34.55
C GLU A 235 7.22 -15.22 33.59
N LEU A 236 7.26 -14.54 32.43
CA LEU A 236 8.38 -14.66 31.48
C LEU A 236 9.72 -14.28 32.12
N ARG A 237 9.76 -13.24 32.97
CA ARG A 237 10.98 -12.90 33.72
C ARG A 237 11.38 -14.00 34.69
N GLN A 238 10.42 -14.66 35.32
CA GLN A 238 10.68 -15.79 36.22
C GLN A 238 11.14 -17.04 35.46
N THR A 239 10.51 -17.36 34.31
CA THR A 239 10.90 -18.53 33.51
C THR A 239 12.31 -18.36 32.98
N ILE A 240 12.68 -17.19 32.45
CA ILE A 240 14.06 -16.89 31.99
C ILE A 240 15.11 -17.12 33.08
N LYS A 241 14.77 -16.81 34.34
CA LYS A 241 15.67 -17.03 35.49
C LYS A 241 15.81 -18.52 35.84
N LYS A 242 14.76 -19.31 35.63
CA LYS A 242 14.71 -20.75 35.96
C LYS A 242 15.30 -21.63 34.85
N THR A 243 15.16 -21.22 33.59
CA THR A 243 15.62 -21.99 32.43
C THR A 243 17.15 -22.01 32.34
N LYS A 244 17.71 -23.21 32.18
CA LYS A 244 19.14 -23.44 31.98
C LYS A 244 19.53 -23.54 30.50
N ASN A 245 18.63 -24.05 29.66
CA ASN A 245 18.84 -24.18 28.22
C ASN A 245 18.98 -22.80 27.56
N GLU A 246 20.04 -22.60 26.80
CA GLU A 246 20.40 -21.29 26.22
C GLU A 246 19.44 -20.90 25.09
N ASP A 247 19.16 -21.80 24.15
CA ASP A 247 18.22 -21.56 23.03
C ASP A 247 16.81 -21.18 23.52
N GLU A 248 16.31 -21.89 24.52
CA GLU A 248 14.99 -21.61 25.10
C GLU A 248 14.99 -20.27 25.85
N LYS A 249 16.08 -19.96 26.56
CA LYS A 249 16.25 -18.69 27.26
C LYS A 249 16.29 -17.52 26.28
N GLU A 250 16.91 -17.68 25.11
CA GLU A 250 16.88 -16.68 24.06
C GLU A 250 15.49 -16.49 23.48
N ARG A 251 14.76 -17.57 23.19
CA ARG A 251 13.36 -17.50 22.71
C ARG A 251 12.48 -16.76 23.72
N LEU A 252 12.64 -17.05 25.01
CA LEU A 252 11.90 -16.38 26.08
C LEU A 252 12.28 -14.90 26.22
N LYS A 253 13.57 -14.55 26.12
CA LYS A 253 14.04 -13.15 26.09
C LYS A 253 13.45 -12.38 24.92
N LYS A 254 13.43 -12.97 23.72
CA LYS A 254 12.81 -12.37 22.52
C LYS A 254 11.31 -12.12 22.74
N LYS A 255 10.59 -13.08 23.33
CA LYS A 255 9.17 -12.92 23.69
C LYS A 255 8.97 -11.80 24.73
N LEU A 256 9.78 -11.78 25.79
CA LEU A 256 9.74 -10.74 26.82
C LEU A 256 9.92 -9.34 26.19
N LEU A 257 10.93 -9.18 25.35
CA LEU A 257 11.24 -7.92 24.68
C LEU A 257 10.08 -7.45 23.79
N SER A 258 9.46 -8.37 23.03
CA SER A 258 8.27 -8.08 22.23
C SER A 258 7.10 -7.62 23.11
N MET A 259 6.83 -8.31 24.22
CA MET A 259 5.74 -7.96 25.15
C MET A 259 5.97 -6.60 25.83
N GLU A 260 7.20 -6.33 26.28
CA GLU A 260 7.56 -5.04 26.88
C GLU A 260 7.48 -3.89 25.86
N SER A 261 7.92 -4.11 24.62
CA SER A 261 7.80 -3.11 23.54
C SER A 261 6.34 -2.82 23.22
N GLN A 262 5.48 -3.84 23.12
CA GLN A 262 4.05 -3.67 22.91
C GLN A 262 3.38 -2.92 24.07
N GLN A 263 3.76 -3.19 25.31
CA GLN A 263 3.24 -2.47 26.47
C GLN A 263 3.62 -0.98 26.41
N LYS A 264 4.91 -0.67 26.17
CA LYS A 264 5.39 0.72 26.03
C LYS A 264 4.70 1.47 24.90
N ALA A 265 4.51 0.81 23.74
CA ALA A 265 3.80 1.41 22.62
C ALA A 265 2.34 1.76 22.96
N ARG A 266 1.66 0.93 23.77
CA ARG A 266 0.30 1.21 24.25
C ARG A 266 0.27 2.37 25.23
N GLU A 267 1.18 2.40 26.21
CA GLU A 267 1.31 3.50 27.16
C GLU A 267 1.58 4.83 26.44
N ASN A 268 2.42 4.82 25.41
CA ASN A 268 2.68 5.99 24.57
C ASN A 268 1.42 6.45 23.81
N LYS A 269 0.63 5.51 23.27
CA LYS A 269 -0.66 5.80 22.63
C LYS A 269 -1.65 6.39 23.64
N GLU A 270 -1.70 5.86 24.86
CA GLU A 270 -2.58 6.33 25.93
C GLU A 270 -2.21 7.74 26.38
N LYS A 271 -0.93 8.05 26.61
CA LYS A 271 -0.44 9.40 26.93
C LYS A 271 -0.83 10.43 25.86
N LEU A 272 -0.73 10.07 24.58
CA LEU A 272 -1.18 10.93 23.48
C LEU A 272 -2.69 11.17 23.50
N GLN A 273 -3.48 10.13 23.79
CA GLN A 273 -4.93 10.25 23.93
C GLN A 273 -5.33 11.06 25.16
N GLU A 274 -4.59 10.93 26.26
CA GLU A 274 -4.81 11.67 27.51
C GLU A 274 -4.61 13.17 27.29
N VAL A 275 -3.50 13.59 26.67
CA VAL A 275 -3.29 14.99 26.29
C VAL A 275 -4.45 15.54 25.44
N ALA A 276 -4.94 14.75 24.48
CA ALA A 276 -6.09 15.15 23.68
C ALA A 276 -7.39 15.24 24.49
N ARG A 277 -7.58 14.36 25.50
CA ARG A 277 -8.75 14.39 26.39
C ARG A 277 -8.67 15.56 27.36
N GLU A 278 -7.53 15.81 27.97
CA GLU A 278 -7.29 16.96 28.85
C GLU A 278 -7.56 18.27 28.14
N HIS A 279 -7.04 18.42 26.92
CA HIS A 279 -7.30 19.60 26.11
C HIS A 279 -8.81 19.75 25.83
N LYS A 280 -9.48 18.68 25.40
CA LYS A 280 -10.94 18.70 25.19
C LYS A 280 -11.72 19.04 26.46
N LYS A 281 -11.24 18.67 27.66
CA LYS A 281 -11.88 19.03 28.93
C LYS A 281 -11.73 20.53 29.20
N LYS A 282 -10.51 21.06 29.09
CA LYS A 282 -10.21 22.49 29.26
C LYS A 282 -11.02 23.36 28.29
N GLU A 283 -11.07 22.99 27.02
CA GLU A 283 -11.87 23.71 26.01
C GLU A 283 -13.36 23.65 26.30
N LYS A 284 -13.88 22.52 26.77
CA LYS A 284 -15.29 22.43 27.18
C LYS A 284 -15.61 23.39 28.32
N GLU A 285 -14.67 23.64 29.23
CA GLU A 285 -14.85 24.62 30.31
C GLU A 285 -14.83 26.05 29.76
N LEU A 286 -13.87 26.38 28.89
CA LEU A 286 -13.80 27.69 28.21
C LEU A 286 -15.04 27.98 27.36
N VAL A 287 -15.58 26.96 26.68
CA VAL A 287 -16.82 27.08 25.91
C VAL A 287 -18.03 27.28 26.81
N LYS A 288 -18.08 26.65 27.99
CA LYS A 288 -19.12 26.93 28.99
C LYS A 288 -19.05 28.37 29.49
N GLU A 289 -17.86 28.96 29.58
CA GLU A 289 -17.65 30.39 29.87
C GLU A 289 -18.04 31.30 28.69
N GLY A 290 -18.35 30.75 27.51
CA GLY A 290 -18.76 31.49 26.32
C GLY A 290 -17.64 31.80 25.32
N LYS A 291 -16.43 31.27 25.52
CA LYS A 291 -15.34 31.40 24.54
C LYS A 291 -15.59 30.47 23.34
N GLN A 292 -15.00 30.80 22.19
CA GLN A 292 -15.12 29.98 20.98
C GLN A 292 -14.35 28.66 21.15
N PRO A 293 -14.90 27.52 20.71
CA PRO A 293 -14.25 26.22 20.82
C PRO A 293 -12.96 26.16 19.98
N PHE A 294 -11.83 25.85 20.61
CA PHE A 294 -10.56 25.68 19.92
C PHE A 294 -10.14 24.20 19.90
N PHE A 295 -9.64 23.74 18.74
CA PHE A 295 -9.18 22.36 18.58
C PHE A 295 -7.71 22.36 18.17
N LEU A 296 -6.83 21.81 19.03
CA LEU A 296 -5.41 21.71 18.69
C LEU A 296 -5.19 20.81 17.48
N LYS A 297 -4.22 21.22 16.66
CA LYS A 297 -3.70 20.38 15.59
C LYS A 297 -3.02 19.14 16.18
N LYS A 298 -3.01 18.03 15.42
CA LYS A 298 -2.32 16.80 15.83
C LYS A 298 -0.83 17.01 16.11
N SER A 299 -0.19 17.96 15.41
CA SER A 299 1.22 18.33 15.63
C SER A 299 1.41 19.00 16.99
N GLU A 300 0.50 19.85 17.42
CA GLU A 300 0.56 20.54 18.72
C GLU A 300 0.29 19.57 19.87
N GLN A 301 -0.68 18.65 19.70
CA GLN A 301 -0.91 17.56 20.67
C GLN A 301 0.35 16.70 20.88
N LYS A 302 1.07 16.38 19.79
CA LYS A 302 2.35 15.67 19.86
C LYS A 302 3.44 16.47 20.55
N LYS A 303 3.50 17.80 20.35
CA LYS A 303 4.45 18.68 21.05
C LYS A 303 4.19 18.69 22.55
N ILE A 304 2.92 18.81 22.98
CA ILE A 304 2.55 18.77 24.39
C ILE A 304 2.92 17.41 25.01
N ALA A 305 2.56 16.31 24.34
CA ALA A 305 2.94 14.98 24.81
C ALA A 305 4.46 14.78 24.88
N LEU A 306 5.22 15.37 23.96
CA LEU A 306 6.69 15.36 23.99
C LEU A 306 7.21 16.15 25.19
N VAL A 307 6.70 17.36 25.44
CA VAL A 307 7.08 18.17 26.60
C VAL A 307 6.81 17.39 27.90
N ASN A 308 5.60 16.86 28.07
CA ASN A 308 5.25 16.02 29.22
C ASN A 308 6.18 14.80 29.36
N ARG A 309 6.58 14.18 28.25
CA ARG A 309 7.54 13.05 28.27
C ARG A 309 8.92 13.50 28.79
N PHE A 310 9.44 14.63 28.33
CA PHE A 310 10.74 15.13 28.78
C PHE A 310 10.70 15.63 30.23
N GLU A 311 9.62 16.26 30.66
CA GLU A 311 9.43 16.68 32.05
C GLU A 311 9.44 15.49 33.01
N ASN A 312 8.78 14.39 32.64
CA ASN A 312 8.74 13.16 33.43
C ASN A 312 10.04 12.32 33.37
N MET A 313 10.98 12.64 32.49
CA MET A 313 12.29 11.96 32.41
C MET A 313 13.31 12.54 33.39
N LYS A 314 14.18 11.68 33.92
CA LYS A 314 15.32 12.07 34.78
C LYS A 314 16.30 12.95 34.00
N SER A 315 16.97 13.90 34.65
CA SER A 315 17.93 14.83 34.00
C SER A 315 18.97 14.12 33.13
N LYS A 316 19.71 13.17 33.72
CA LYS A 316 20.71 12.36 32.99
C LYS A 316 20.14 11.59 31.80
N GLN A 317 18.89 11.16 31.87
CA GLN A 317 18.23 10.44 30.77
C GLN A 317 17.84 11.41 29.65
N ARG A 318 17.32 12.59 30.00
CA ARG A 318 17.05 13.66 29.03
C ARG A 318 18.31 14.06 28.27
N ASP A 319 19.41 14.31 28.99
CA ASP A 319 20.67 14.74 28.38
C ASP A 319 21.20 13.68 27.41
N LYS A 320 21.19 12.39 27.80
CA LYS A 320 21.55 11.27 26.90
C LYS A 320 20.67 11.22 25.64
N VAL A 321 19.36 11.43 25.78
CA VAL A 321 18.44 11.43 24.63
C VAL A 321 18.73 12.62 23.71
N ILE A 322 18.98 13.80 24.28
CA ILE A 322 19.33 15.02 23.54
C ILE A 322 20.68 14.85 22.83
N GLU A 323 21.71 14.34 23.50
CA GLU A 323 23.02 14.06 22.93
C GLU A 323 22.94 13.06 21.77
N ARG A 324 22.23 11.94 21.95
CA ARG A 324 21.99 10.97 20.87
C ARG A 324 21.26 11.62 19.69
N ARG A 325 20.28 12.50 19.97
CA ARG A 325 19.57 13.23 18.90
C ARG A 325 20.50 14.20 18.19
N ARG A 326 21.33 14.95 18.92
CA ARG A 326 22.36 15.85 18.36
C ARG A 326 23.31 15.06 17.46
N LYS A 327 23.91 13.97 17.94
CA LYS A 327 24.80 13.10 17.13
C LYS A 327 24.14 12.58 15.87
N LYS A 328 22.86 12.19 15.93
CA LYS A 328 22.11 11.73 14.75
C LYS A 328 21.80 12.85 13.77
N VAL A 329 21.50 14.05 14.26
CA VAL A 329 21.26 15.23 13.41
C VAL A 329 22.58 15.65 12.76
N THR A 330 23.68 15.76 13.50
CA THR A 330 24.99 16.10 12.93
C THR A 330 25.47 15.05 11.92
N ALA A 331 25.26 13.76 12.19
CA ALA A 331 25.58 12.71 11.22
C ALA A 331 24.72 12.79 9.95
N LYS A 332 23.44 13.14 10.07
CA LYS A 332 22.55 13.37 8.91
C LYS A 332 22.94 14.63 8.14
N GLU A 333 23.27 15.71 8.83
CA GLU A 333 23.78 16.94 8.22
C GLU A 333 25.06 16.63 7.46
N ARG A 334 26.02 15.92 8.06
CA ARG A 334 27.24 15.47 7.38
C ARG A 334 26.92 14.65 6.14
N ARG A 335 25.97 13.70 6.22
CA ARG A 335 25.48 12.90 5.08
C ARG A 335 24.68 13.71 4.04
N ASN A 336 24.21 14.91 4.36
CA ASN A 336 23.51 15.79 3.41
C ASN A 336 24.44 16.86 2.83
N MET A 337 25.64 17.05 3.38
CA MET A 337 26.66 17.93 2.80
C MET A 337 27.31 17.30 1.57
N PRO A 338 27.69 18.08 0.54
CA PRO A 338 28.51 17.58 -0.57
C PRO A 338 29.84 16.99 -0.08
N ASP A 339 30.36 15.96 -0.75
CA ASP A 339 31.53 15.19 -0.31
C ASP A 339 32.79 16.06 -0.12
N GLU A 340 32.99 17.07 -0.97
CA GLU A 340 34.07 18.06 -0.84
C GLU A 340 34.11 18.75 0.52
N ARG A 341 32.94 18.98 1.12
CA ARG A 341 32.81 19.59 2.45
C ARG A 341 32.86 18.56 3.59
N ARG A 342 32.71 17.27 3.30
CA ARG A 342 32.83 16.19 4.29
C ARG A 342 34.28 15.81 4.57
N THR A 343 35.15 15.91 3.58
CA THR A 343 36.57 15.52 3.65
C THR A 343 37.51 16.67 4.00
N ALA A 344 37.04 17.92 3.92
CA ALA A 344 37.82 19.13 4.17
C ALA A 344 37.82 19.60 5.65
N GLN A 345 37.20 18.85 6.57
CA GLN A 345 37.15 19.17 8.01
C GLN A 345 37.91 18.18 8.88
#